data_AF-A0A973AYY2-F1
#
_entry.id   AF-A0A973AYY2-F1
#
_cell.length_a   1.000
_cell.length_b   1.000
_cell.length_c   1.000
_cell.angle_alpha   90.00
_cell.angle_beta   90.00
_cell.angle_gamma   90.00
#
_symmetry.space_group_name_H-M   'P 1'
#
loop_
_entity.id
_entity.type
_entity.pdbx_description
1 polymer ?
#
loop_
_entity_poly.entity_id
_entity_poly.type
_entity_poly.pdbx_seq_one_letter_code
_entity_poly.pdbx_strand_id
1 'polypeptide(L)'
;NFYINFLRKTTPRTNLEAVASLMSVARNVSDPIGAPYTTPGDVDETDYRTLADLTNRVYYFELSRGLSTLRTDLRSLNFRKGAPVLVLNPQKPRLYGNVTSNYSVANYAPFSGATP
;
A
#
# COMPACT_ATOMS: atom_id res chain seq x y z
N ASN A 1 -0.23 -23.02 2.99
CA ASN A 1 -0.54 -22.55 4.37
C ASN A 1 0.70 -22.56 5.28
N PHE A 2 1.89 -22.18 4.78
CA PHE A 2 3.15 -22.20 5.54
C PHE A 2 3.37 -20.87 6.28
N TYR A 3 3.33 -19.75 5.53
CA TYR A 3 3.61 -18.42 6.07
C TYR A 3 2.64 -17.96 7.18
N ILE A 4 1.32 -18.16 7.02
CA ILE A 4 0.34 -17.80 8.06
C ILE A 4 0.60 -18.56 9.36
N ASN A 5 0.89 -19.86 9.25
CA ASN A 5 1.18 -20.70 10.41
C ASN A 5 2.53 -20.36 11.06
N PHE A 6 3.53 -20.00 10.24
CA PHE A 6 4.82 -19.52 10.74
C PHE A 6 4.68 -18.20 11.49
N LEU A 7 4.01 -17.21 10.90
CA LEU A 7 3.78 -15.89 11.50
C LEU A 7 2.98 -15.95 12.81
N ARG A 8 2.05 -16.91 12.93
CA ARG A 8 1.32 -17.17 14.20
C ARG A 8 2.21 -17.73 15.30
N LYS A 9 3.25 -18.48 14.94
CA LYS A 9 4.22 -19.07 15.89
C LYS A 9 5.35 -18.11 16.24
N THR A 10 5.75 -17.27 15.30
CA THR A 10 6.72 -16.20 15.50
C THR A 10 6.00 -14.91 15.84
N THR A 11 5.57 -14.74 17.09
CA THR A 11 4.99 -13.47 17.53
C THR A 11 5.98 -12.34 17.26
N PRO A 12 5.68 -11.39 16.35
CA PRO A 12 6.56 -10.26 16.11
C PRO A 12 6.75 -9.48 17.41
N ARG A 13 7.99 -9.12 17.74
CA ARG A 13 8.31 -8.43 19.00
C ARG A 13 7.99 -6.94 18.93
N THR A 14 7.94 -6.40 17.71
CA THR A 14 7.62 -4.99 17.44
C THR A 14 6.65 -4.86 16.28
N ASN A 15 5.97 -3.71 16.18
CA ASN A 15 5.12 -3.42 15.02
C ASN A 15 5.93 -3.42 13.71
N LEU A 16 7.17 -2.90 13.75
CA LEU A 16 8.05 -2.90 12.58
C LEU A 16 8.33 -4.33 12.10
N GLU A 17 8.60 -5.26 13.01
CA GLU A 17 8.80 -6.68 12.66
C GLU A 17 7.53 -7.30 12.06
N ALA A 18 6.35 -6.97 12.59
CA ALA A 18 5.08 -7.47 12.07
C ALA A 18 4.85 -7.01 10.63
N VAL A 19 5.01 -5.70 10.38
CA VAL A 19 4.87 -5.10 9.06
C VAL A 19 5.90 -5.66 8.08
N ALA A 20 7.18 -5.73 8.48
CA ALA A 20 8.24 -6.27 7.63
C ALA A 20 8.01 -7.74 7.26
N SER A 21 7.53 -8.55 8.21
CA SER A 21 7.23 -9.96 7.98
C SER A 21 6.08 -10.15 7.00
N LEU A 22 4.99 -9.39 7.15
CA LEU A 22 3.85 -9.45 6.24
C LEU A 22 4.20 -8.91 4.84
N MET A 23 4.97 -7.82 4.75
CA MET A 23 5.48 -7.32 3.46
C MET A 23 6.40 -8.32 2.77
N SER A 24 7.21 -9.09 3.52
CA SER A 24 8.03 -10.17 2.97
C SER A 24 7.16 -11.27 2.33
N VAL A 25 6.08 -11.68 3.00
CA VAL A 25 5.11 -12.63 2.43
C VAL A 25 4.46 -12.05 1.17
N ALA A 26 4.02 -10.79 1.19
CA ALA A 26 3.43 -10.13 0.03
C ALA A 26 4.40 -10.08 -1.16
N ARG A 27 5.69 -9.80 -0.92
CA ARG A 27 6.74 -9.84 -1.96
C ARG A 27 7.00 -11.26 -2.47
N ASN A 28 6.94 -12.27 -1.60
CA ASN A 28 7.17 -13.66 -1.99
C ASN A 28 6.09 -14.20 -2.94
N VAL A 29 4.85 -13.75 -2.78
CA VAL A 29 3.72 -14.14 -3.65
C VAL A 29 3.49 -13.17 -4.81
N SER A 30 4.38 -12.17 -5.00
CA SER A 30 4.29 -11.22 -6.12
C SER A 30 4.94 -11.79 -7.37
N ASP A 31 4.32 -11.54 -8.52
CA ASP A 31 4.93 -11.80 -9.82
C ASP A 31 5.95 -10.72 -10.18
N PRO A 32 7.09 -11.11 -10.78
CA PRO A 32 8.17 -10.20 -11.11
C PRO A 32 7.76 -9.21 -12.21
N ILE A 33 8.43 -8.06 -12.24
CA ILE A 33 8.29 -7.07 -13.31
C ILE A 33 8.68 -7.72 -14.64
N GLY A 34 7.86 -7.54 -15.68
CA GLY A 34 8.05 -8.13 -17.00
C GLY A 34 7.70 -9.61 -17.08
N ALA A 35 6.86 -10.11 -16.17
CA ALA A 35 6.37 -11.49 -16.21
C ALA A 35 5.77 -11.80 -17.61
N PRO A 36 6.24 -12.86 -18.30
CA PRO A 36 6.03 -13.03 -19.75
C PRO A 36 4.71 -13.72 -20.10
N TYR A 37 3.70 -13.67 -19.23
CA TYR A 37 2.50 -14.46 -19.43
C TYR A 37 1.57 -13.75 -20.43
N THR A 38 1.55 -14.24 -21.68
CA THR A 38 0.89 -13.58 -22.81
C THR A 38 -0.47 -14.18 -23.17
N THR A 39 -0.97 -15.18 -22.42
CA THR A 39 -2.28 -15.78 -22.71
C THR A 39 -3.38 -14.95 -22.04
N PRO A 40 -4.49 -14.63 -22.72
CA PRO A 40 -5.63 -14.00 -22.07
C PRO A 40 -6.13 -14.83 -20.89
N GLY A 41 -6.11 -14.26 -19.68
CA GLY A 41 -6.44 -14.94 -18.43
C GLY A 41 -5.23 -15.45 -17.63
N ASP A 42 -4.02 -15.19 -18.11
CA ASP A 42 -2.79 -15.44 -17.36
C ASP A 42 -2.53 -14.38 -16.28
N VAL A 43 -1.50 -14.64 -15.49
CA VAL A 43 -1.02 -13.85 -14.36
C VAL A 43 -0.34 -12.57 -14.87
N ASP A 44 -0.72 -11.40 -14.35
CA ASP A 44 -0.05 -10.13 -14.64
C ASP A 44 1.09 -9.87 -13.63
N GLU A 45 2.07 -9.04 -14.04
CA GLU A 45 3.10 -8.57 -13.09
C GLU A 45 2.47 -7.83 -11.90
N THR A 46 3.09 -7.92 -10.72
CA THR A 46 2.61 -7.15 -9.57
C THR A 46 3.05 -5.69 -9.70
N ASP A 47 2.11 -4.76 -9.86
CA ASP A 47 2.43 -3.32 -9.92
C ASP A 47 2.72 -2.68 -8.57
N TYR A 48 2.00 -3.09 -7.53
CA TYR A 48 2.12 -2.54 -6.18
C TYR A 48 1.68 -3.53 -5.11
N ARG A 49 2.07 -3.25 -3.87
CA ARG A 49 1.71 -3.98 -2.66
C ARG A 49 1.16 -3.04 -1.62
N THR A 50 0.23 -3.53 -0.80
CA THR A 50 -0.36 -2.75 0.29
C THR A 50 -0.47 -3.58 1.56
N LEU A 51 -0.37 -2.91 2.71
CA LEU A 51 -0.62 -3.51 4.02
C LEU A 51 -1.42 -2.53 4.88
N ALA A 52 -2.50 -3.00 5.49
CA ALA A 52 -3.30 -2.23 6.43
C ALA A 52 -3.05 -2.70 7.87
N ASP A 53 -2.40 -1.86 8.67
CA ASP A 53 -2.27 -2.06 10.11
C ASP A 53 -3.52 -1.51 10.80
N LEU A 54 -4.47 -2.40 11.09
CA LEU A 54 -5.76 -2.04 11.70
C LEU A 54 -5.62 -1.66 13.18
N THR A 55 -4.56 -2.12 13.86
CA THR A 55 -4.31 -1.83 15.28
C THR A 55 -3.83 -0.39 15.44
N ASN A 56 -2.83 0.01 14.65
CA ASN A 56 -2.24 1.35 14.74
C ASN A 56 -2.84 2.34 13.74
N ARG A 57 -3.75 1.88 12.87
CA ARG A 57 -4.41 2.66 11.81
C ARG A 57 -3.41 3.31 10.86
N VAL A 58 -2.50 2.48 10.34
CA VAL A 58 -1.49 2.89 9.36
C VAL A 58 -1.71 2.12 8.06
N TYR A 59 -1.69 2.82 6.95
CA TYR A 59 -1.77 2.21 5.62
C TYR A 59 -0.40 2.27 4.94
N TYR A 60 0.10 1.12 4.50
CA TYR A 60 1.37 1.00 3.81
C TYR A 60 1.12 0.72 2.33
N PHE A 61 1.91 1.35 1.48
CA PHE A 61 1.87 1.21 0.02
C PHE A 61 3.30 1.12 -0.53
N GLU A 62 3.53 0.21 -1.46
CA GLU A 62 4.82 0.02 -2.13
C GLU A 62 4.60 -0.20 -3.62
N LEU A 63 5.20 0.66 -4.46
CA LEU A 63 5.29 0.38 -5.90
C LEU A 63 6.33 -0.72 -6.12
N SER A 64 6.04 -1.70 -6.98
CA SER A 64 7.04 -2.71 -7.37
C SER A 64 8.24 -2.11 -8.07
N ARG A 65 8.04 -1.01 -8.79
CA ARG A 65 9.10 -0.21 -9.44
C ARG A 65 9.69 0.87 -8.52
N GLY A 66 9.22 0.96 -7.27
CA GLY A 66 9.72 1.90 -6.27
C GLY A 66 10.64 1.21 -5.26
N LEU A 67 11.63 1.95 -4.75
CA LEU A 67 12.57 1.45 -3.73
C LEU A 67 12.17 1.85 -2.30
N SER A 68 10.96 2.38 -2.10
CA SER A 68 10.48 2.82 -0.80
C SER A 68 9.08 2.32 -0.49
N THR A 69 8.88 1.91 0.76
CA THR A 69 7.54 1.70 1.32
C THR A 69 7.03 3.03 1.88
N LEU A 70 5.90 3.48 1.35
CA LEU A 70 5.18 4.66 1.81
C LEU A 70 4.24 4.26 2.94
N ARG A 71 4.15 5.08 3.99
CA ARG A 71 3.20 4.90 5.09
C ARG A 71 2.35 6.15 5.27
N THR A 72 1.06 5.94 5.51
CA THR A 72 0.08 6.98 5.83
C THR A 72 -0.49 6.70 7.22
N ASP A 73 -0.33 7.65 8.14
CA ASP A 73 -0.99 7.60 9.45
C ASP A 73 -2.43 8.10 9.29
N LEU A 74 -3.38 7.16 9.31
CA LEU A 74 -4.79 7.48 9.12
C LEU A 74 -5.34 8.29 10.30
N ARG A 75 -4.70 8.25 11.48
CA ARG A 75 -5.16 9.01 12.66
C ARG A 75 -4.92 10.51 12.49
N SER A 76 -3.99 10.89 11.63
CA SER A 76 -3.67 12.28 11.31
C SER A 76 -4.55 12.86 10.19
N LEU A 77 -5.41 12.05 9.58
CA LEU A 77 -6.33 12.49 8.54
C LEU A 77 -7.71 12.82 9.11
N ASN A 78 -8.41 13.77 8.47
CA ASN A 78 -9.77 14.17 8.85
C ASN A 78 -10.81 13.43 8.01
N PHE A 79 -11.56 12.53 8.65
CA PHE A 79 -12.66 11.76 8.02
C PHE A 79 -14.06 12.27 8.38
N ARG A 80 -14.19 13.47 8.98
CA ARG A 80 -15.50 14.05 9.32
C ARG A 80 -16.27 14.42 8.05
N LYS A 81 -17.60 14.41 8.12
CA LYS A 81 -18.47 14.90 7.04
C LYS A 81 -18.06 16.32 6.64
N GLY A 82 -17.91 16.55 5.34
CA GLY A 82 -17.50 17.84 4.78
C GLY A 82 -15.99 18.10 4.76
N ALA A 83 -15.16 17.18 5.27
CA ALA A 83 -13.71 17.25 5.07
C ALA A 83 -13.35 17.16 3.57
N PRO A 84 -12.28 17.84 3.12
CA PRO A 84 -11.85 17.76 1.73
C PRO A 84 -11.42 16.33 1.38
N VAL A 85 -11.70 15.91 0.15
CA VAL A 85 -11.14 14.67 -0.41
C VAL A 85 -9.65 14.90 -0.66
N LEU A 86 -8.83 13.97 -0.19
CA LEU A 86 -7.37 14.02 -0.33
C LEU A 86 -6.88 12.94 -1.30
N VAL A 87 -5.87 13.27 -2.10
CA VAL A 87 -5.23 12.39 -3.06
C VAL A 87 -3.70 12.46 -2.92
N LEU A 88 -3.04 11.31 -3.08
CA LEU A 88 -1.60 11.20 -3.18
C LEU A 88 -1.27 10.49 -4.50
N ASN A 89 -0.43 11.10 -5.34
CA ASN A 89 0.17 10.39 -6.47
C ASN A 89 1.46 9.70 -5.98
N PRO A 90 1.49 8.35 -5.88
CA PRO A 90 2.63 7.62 -5.35
C PRO A 90 3.83 7.59 -6.30
N GLN A 91 3.67 7.96 -7.57
CA GLN A 91 4.74 8.00 -8.56
C GLN A 91 5.54 9.32 -8.52
N LYS A 92 5.14 10.29 -7.68
CA LYS A 92 5.92 11.52 -7.51
C LYS A 92 7.32 11.19 -7.00
N PRO A 93 8.37 11.86 -7.53
CA PRO A 93 9.73 11.64 -7.06
C PRO A 93 9.85 12.05 -5.58
N ARG A 94 10.82 11.45 -4.88
CA ARG A 94 11.19 11.79 -3.50
C ARG A 94 10.09 11.56 -2.46
N LEU A 95 9.19 10.59 -2.67
CA LEU A 95 8.32 10.06 -1.62
C LEU A 95 9.02 8.90 -0.90
N TYR A 96 9.11 8.97 0.42
CA TYR A 96 9.70 7.93 1.25
C TYR A 96 9.12 7.95 2.66
N GLY A 97 8.97 6.78 3.27
CA GLY A 97 8.54 6.68 4.67
C GLY A 97 7.17 7.31 4.91
N ASN A 98 7.04 8.21 5.88
CA ASN A 98 5.75 8.83 6.21
C ASN A 98 5.36 9.90 5.17
N VAL A 99 4.30 9.63 4.42
CA VAL A 99 3.79 10.51 3.36
C VAL A 99 2.48 11.20 3.71
N THR A 100 2.05 11.15 4.96
CA THR A 100 0.74 11.67 5.40
C THR A 100 0.56 13.15 5.07
N SER A 101 1.62 13.95 5.17
CA SER A 101 1.61 15.39 4.84
C SER A 101 1.75 15.69 3.34
N ASN A 102 1.98 14.67 2.49
CA ASN A 102 2.16 14.84 1.05
C ASN A 102 0.84 14.74 0.26
N TYR A 103 -0.26 14.41 0.92
CA TYR A 103 -1.58 14.43 0.32
C TYR A 103 -2.00 15.86 -0.05
N SER A 104 -2.65 16.00 -1.21
CA SER A 104 -3.23 17.26 -1.68
C SER A 104 -4.73 17.11 -1.81
N VAL A 105 -5.46 18.23 -1.77
CA VAL A 105 -6.90 18.22 -2.09
C VAL A 105 -7.09 17.70 -3.51
N ALA A 106 -8.04 16.79 -3.70
CA ALA A 106 -8.38 16.25 -5.00
C ALA A 106 -9.12 17.30 -5.83
N ASN A 107 -8.69 17.51 -7.07
CA ASN A 107 -9.32 18.47 -7.98
C ASN A 107 -10.64 17.95 -8.58
N TYR A 108 -10.87 16.63 -8.52
CA TYR A 108 -12.06 15.95 -9.04
C TYR A 108 -12.38 14.75 -8.16
N ALA A 109 -13.64 14.33 -8.20
CA ALA A 109 -14.06 13.11 -7.52
C ALA A 109 -13.29 11.90 -8.10
N PRO A 110 -12.75 11.00 -7.26
CA PRO A 110 -11.85 9.93 -7.69
C PRO A 110 -12.57 8.74 -8.38
N PHE A 111 -13.82 8.91 -8.81
CA PHE A 111 -14.62 7.86 -9.43
C PHE A 111 -14.89 8.19 -10.89
N SER A 112 -14.68 7.22 -11.79
CA SER A 112 -15.10 7.36 -13.19
C SER A 112 -16.62 7.44 -13.26
N GLY A 113 -17.14 8.48 -13.94
CA GLY A 113 -18.58 8.73 -14.07
C GLY A 113 -19.10 9.95 -13.30
N ALA A 114 -18.29 10.57 -12.46
CA ALA A 114 -18.57 11.91 -11.94
C ALA A 114 -18.15 12.94 -13.01
N THR A 115 -19.03 13.25 -13.95
CA THR A 115 -18.88 14.46 -14.77
C THR A 115 -18.87 15.70 -13.87
N PRO A 116 -18.06 16.73 -14.18
CA PRO A 116 -18.11 18.02 -13.48
C PRO A 116 -19.52 18.64 -13.49
#